data_AF-A0A6G1BWA2-F1
#
_entry.id   AF-A0A6G1BWA2-F1
#
_cell.length_a   1.000
_cell.length_b   1.000
_cell.length_c   1.000
_cell.angle_alpha   90.00
_cell.angle_beta   90.00
_cell.angle_gamma   90.00
#
_symmetry.space_group_name_H-M   'P 1'
#
loop_
_entity.id
_entity.type
_entity.pdbx_description
1 polymer ?
#
loop_
_entity_poly.entity_id
_entity_poly.type
_entity_poly.pdbx_seq_one_letter_code
_entity_poly.pdbx_strand_id
1 'polypeptide(L)'
;MPRCLASVFQDAMKMGTVDELVDEEIIDEDDLEVINQVAELASRCLAMPGDRRPVMWQVAQELRRLAGLVRQRPDTVGGLAAFPELARSFTWTTDSPGYTGSRTTEYFSLEKKS
;
A
#
# COMPACT_ATOMS: atom_id res chain seq x y z
N MET A 1 18.06 -14.77 -13.31
CA MET A 1 17.63 -13.79 -12.29
C MET A 1 16.18 -14.11 -11.95
N PRO A 2 15.82 -14.28 -10.68
CA PRO A 2 14.43 -14.54 -10.31
C PRO A 2 13.56 -13.34 -10.73
N ARG A 3 12.39 -13.60 -11.32
CA ARG A 3 11.39 -12.55 -11.57
C ARG A 3 10.80 -12.12 -10.24
N CYS A 4 10.79 -10.82 -10.00
CA CYS A 4 10.09 -10.20 -8.89
C CYS A 4 8.90 -9.39 -9.40
N LEU A 5 7.95 -9.07 -8.51
CA LEU A 5 6.76 -8.29 -8.87
C LEU A 5 7.12 -6.97 -9.55
N ALA A 6 8.16 -6.27 -9.07
CA ALA A 6 8.61 -5.01 -9.69
C ALA A 6 9.03 -5.20 -11.16
N SER A 7 9.72 -6.31 -11.49
CA SER A 7 10.11 -6.59 -12.88
C SER A 7 8.92 -6.96 -13.76
N VAL A 8 7.96 -7.72 -13.23
CA VAL A 8 6.73 -8.09 -13.94
C VAL A 8 5.88 -6.84 -14.20
N PHE A 9 5.71 -6.00 -13.19
CA PHE A 9 4.99 -4.73 -13.29
C PHE A 9 5.63 -3.79 -14.31
N GLN A 10 6.95 -3.61 -14.30
CA GLN A 10 7.61 -2.76 -15.30
C GLN A 10 7.48 -3.29 -16.74
N ASP A 11 7.43 -4.61 -16.93
CA ASP A 11 7.21 -5.18 -18.25
C ASP A 11 5.76 -4.96 -18.70
N ALA A 12 4.77 -5.19 -17.82
CA ALA A 12 3.38 -4.89 -18.10
C ALA A 12 3.15 -3.40 -18.44
N MET A 13 3.81 -2.48 -17.72
CA MET A 13 3.76 -1.04 -18.02
C MET A 13 4.31 -0.70 -19.41
N LYS A 14 5.32 -1.44 -19.92
CA LYS A 14 5.85 -1.24 -21.28
C LYS A 14 4.93 -1.82 -22.35
N MET A 15 4.26 -2.93 -22.03
CA MET A 15 3.35 -3.63 -22.93
C MET A 15 1.94 -3.03 -22.93
N GLY A 16 1.62 -2.17 -21.96
CA GLY A 16 0.28 -1.61 -21.79
C GLY A 16 -0.74 -2.62 -21.26
N THR A 17 -0.28 -3.62 -20.50
CA THR A 17 -1.09 -4.74 -19.97
C THR A 17 -1.14 -4.71 -18.44
N VAL A 18 -1.18 -3.52 -17.84
CA VAL A 18 -1.15 -3.38 -16.38
C VAL A 18 -2.46 -3.75 -15.72
N ASP A 19 -3.56 -3.61 -16.47
CA ASP A 19 -4.90 -4.08 -16.14
C ASP A 19 -4.92 -5.60 -15.88
N GLU A 20 -4.16 -6.39 -16.65
CA GLU A 20 -4.04 -7.85 -16.41
C GLU A 20 -3.36 -8.20 -15.07
N LEU A 21 -2.68 -7.26 -14.43
CA LEU A 21 -2.04 -7.46 -13.12
C LEU A 21 -2.92 -7.03 -11.95
N VAL A 22 -3.98 -6.28 -12.21
CA VAL A 22 -4.88 -5.77 -11.17
C VAL A 22 -6.03 -6.75 -11.02
N ASP A 23 -6.39 -7.08 -9.78
CA ASP A 23 -7.49 -8.01 -9.50
C ASP A 23 -8.80 -7.47 -10.11
N GLU A 24 -9.56 -8.36 -10.76
CA GLU A 24 -10.82 -8.02 -11.43
C GLU A 24 -11.84 -7.36 -10.47
N GLU A 25 -11.76 -7.64 -9.16
CA GLU A 25 -12.62 -7.03 -8.12
C GLU A 25 -12.34 -5.53 -7.89
N ILE A 26 -11.17 -5.06 -8.31
CA ILE A 26 -10.70 -3.67 -8.17
C ILE A 26 -11.02 -2.85 -9.43
N ILE A 27 -11.03 -3.47 -10.61
CA ILE A 27 -11.22 -2.79 -11.89
C ILE A 27 -12.72 -2.52 -12.12
N ASP A 28 -13.11 -1.24 -12.04
CA ASP A 28 -14.34 -0.72 -12.62
C ASP A 28 -13.97 0.18 -13.81
N GLU A 29 -14.83 0.25 -14.83
CA GLU A 29 -14.57 1.01 -16.07
C GLU A 29 -14.33 2.50 -15.76
N ASP A 30 -15.02 3.02 -14.74
CA ASP A 30 -14.89 4.39 -14.23
C ASP A 30 -13.57 4.64 -13.47
N ASP A 31 -12.97 3.62 -12.87
CA ASP A 31 -11.75 3.74 -12.04
C ASP A 31 -10.46 3.42 -12.82
N LEU A 32 -10.57 2.86 -14.04
CA LEU A 32 -9.44 2.43 -14.86
C LEU A 32 -8.47 3.60 -15.18
N GLU A 33 -8.98 4.80 -15.39
CA GLU A 33 -8.15 5.99 -15.62
C GLU A 33 -7.30 6.34 -14.38
N VAL A 34 -7.88 6.21 -13.18
CA VAL A 34 -7.18 6.48 -11.92
C VAL A 34 -6.15 5.38 -11.64
N ILE A 35 -6.50 4.12 -11.89
CA ILE A 35 -5.57 2.98 -11.78
C ILE A 35 -4.35 3.18 -12.68
N ASN A 36 -4.56 3.60 -13.94
CA ASN A 36 -3.46 3.88 -14.85
C ASN A 36 -2.55 5.01 -14.35
N GLN A 37 -3.11 6.08 -13.80
CA GLN A 37 -2.31 7.17 -13.20
C GLN A 37 -1.51 6.71 -11.97
N VAL A 38 -2.10 5.87 -11.11
CA VAL A 38 -1.40 5.26 -9.98
C VAL A 38 -0.27 4.34 -10.47
N ALA A 39 -0.54 3.55 -11.51
CA ALA A 39 0.43 2.64 -12.11
C ALA A 39 1.62 3.40 -12.73
N GLU A 40 1.37 4.52 -13.39
CA GLU A 40 2.43 5.40 -13.90
C GLU A 40 3.29 5.96 -12.76
N LEU A 41 2.67 6.40 -11.66
CA LEU A 41 3.39 6.85 -10.47
C LEU A 41 4.24 5.72 -9.86
N ALA A 42 3.70 4.51 -9.75
CA ALA A 42 4.43 3.34 -9.27
C ALA A 42 5.61 2.99 -10.19
N SER A 43 5.44 3.08 -11.51
CA SER A 43 6.50 2.87 -12.50
C SER A 43 7.67 3.84 -12.28
N ARG A 44 7.37 5.14 -12.07
CA ARG A 44 8.38 6.15 -11.72
C ARG A 44 9.07 5.84 -10.38
N CYS A 45 8.34 5.33 -9.38
CA CYS A 45 8.91 4.94 -8.09
C CYS A 45 9.83 3.72 -8.17
N LEU A 46 9.60 2.83 -9.14
CA LEU A 46 10.40 1.61 -9.35
C LEU A 46 11.58 1.84 -10.32
N ALA A 47 11.77 3.07 -10.83
CA ALA A 47 12.79 3.38 -11.80
C ALA A 47 14.21 2.99 -11.34
N MET A 48 15.02 2.59 -12.34
CA MET A 48 16.45 2.32 -12.20
C MET A 48 17.23 3.17 -13.21
N PRO A 49 18.38 3.76 -12.83
CA PRO A 49 18.92 3.84 -11.47
C PRO A 49 18.02 4.64 -10.50
N GLY A 50 18.24 4.45 -9.19
CA GLY A 50 17.32 4.92 -8.14
C GLY A 50 17.26 6.44 -7.95
N ASP A 51 18.22 7.18 -8.50
CA ASP A 51 18.25 8.63 -8.62
C ASP A 51 17.15 9.19 -9.52
N ARG A 52 16.57 8.37 -10.41
CA ARG A 52 15.42 8.74 -11.25
C ARG A 52 14.09 8.67 -10.51
N ARG A 53 14.07 8.13 -9.29
CA ARG A 53 12.84 7.98 -8.53
C ARG A 53 12.37 9.35 -8.05
N PRO A 54 11.05 9.63 -8.10
CA PRO A 54 10.51 10.85 -7.55
C PRO A 54 10.78 10.93 -6.05
N VAL A 55 10.91 12.16 -5.56
CA VAL A 55 11.03 12.43 -4.13
C VAL A 55 9.70 12.14 -3.43
N MET A 56 9.74 11.56 -2.22
CA MET A 56 8.54 11.06 -1.54
C MET A 56 7.44 12.13 -1.35
N TRP A 57 7.80 13.41 -1.22
CA TRP A 57 6.81 14.48 -1.12
C TRP A 57 5.98 14.65 -2.41
N GLN A 58 6.58 14.47 -3.59
CA GLN A 58 5.86 14.49 -4.86
C GLN A 58 4.93 13.29 -4.97
N VAL A 59 5.41 12.10 -4.56
CA VAL A 59 4.61 10.87 -4.53
C VAL A 59 3.38 11.06 -3.63
N ALA A 60 3.57 11.58 -2.42
CA ALA A 60 2.47 11.84 -1.49
C ALA A 60 1.47 12.88 -2.02
N GLN A 61 1.95 13.94 -2.66
CA GLN A 61 1.09 14.95 -3.26
C GLN A 61 0.24 14.37 -4.39
N GLU A 62 0.85 13.58 -5.27
CA GLU A 62 0.18 12.98 -6.42
C GLU A 62 -0.84 11.93 -5.99
N LEU A 63 -0.49 11.07 -5.04
CA LEU A 63 -1.44 10.12 -4.43
C LEU A 63 -2.62 10.83 -3.78
N ARG A 64 -2.40 11.95 -3.08
CA ARG A 64 -3.50 12.73 -2.48
C ARG A 64 -4.44 13.28 -3.54
N ARG A 65 -3.92 13.73 -4.69
CA ARG A 65 -4.74 14.18 -5.81
C ARG A 65 -5.56 13.03 -6.38
N LEU A 66 -4.93 11.88 -6.61
CA LEU A 66 -5.59 10.69 -7.17
C LEU A 66 -6.67 10.13 -6.25
N ALA A 67 -6.44 10.10 -4.94
CA ALA A 67 -7.43 9.68 -3.95
C ALA A 67 -8.71 10.53 -3.95
N GLY A 68 -8.62 11.80 -4.38
CA GLY A 68 -9.79 12.66 -4.56
C GLY A 68 -10.59 12.39 -5.85
N LEU A 69 -10.02 11.64 -6.79
CA LEU A 69 -10.66 11.24 -8.04
C LEU A 69 -11.33 9.87 -7.94
N VAL A 70 -10.79 8.99 -7.08
CA VAL A 70 -11.41 7.70 -6.81
C VAL A 70 -12.83 7.96 -6.32
N ARG A 71 -13.81 7.34 -6.98
CA ARG A 71 -15.17 7.35 -6.48
C ARG A 71 -15.11 6.80 -5.06
N GLN A 72 -15.61 7.56 -4.09
CA GLN A 72 -15.86 6.95 -2.79
C GLN A 72 -16.93 5.88 -3.04
N ARG A 73 -16.50 4.64 -3.21
CA ARG A 73 -17.34 3.53 -2.78
C ARG A 73 -17.69 3.90 -1.35
N PRO A 74 -18.97 3.93 -0.96
CA PRO A 74 -19.32 3.84 0.43
C PRO A 74 -18.88 2.44 0.88
N ASP A 75 -17.57 2.21 0.93
CA ASP A 75 -17.01 1.13 1.69
C ASP A 75 -17.46 1.48 3.09
N THR A 76 -18.35 0.64 3.58
CA THR A 76 -18.83 0.63 4.94
C THR A 76 -17.67 1.01 5.87
N VAL A 77 -17.69 2.26 6.34
CA VAL A 77 -17.13 2.62 7.64
C VAL A 77 -17.91 1.76 8.64
N GLY A 78 -17.53 0.48 8.77
CA GLY A 78 -18.44 -0.52 9.31
C GLY A 78 -18.19 -1.98 8.92
N GLY A 79 -17.01 -2.37 8.41
CA GLY A 79 -16.68 -3.80 8.20
C GLY A 79 -16.73 -4.67 9.46
N LEU A 80 -16.86 -4.08 10.65
CA LEU A 80 -17.12 -4.79 11.91
C LEU A 80 -18.62 -5.02 12.18
N ALA A 81 -19.53 -4.34 11.48
CA ALA A 81 -20.98 -4.49 11.70
C ALA A 81 -21.58 -5.72 11.00
N ALA A 82 -20.90 -6.25 9.97
CA ALA A 82 -21.36 -7.43 9.22
C ALA A 82 -20.99 -8.77 9.88
N PHE A 83 -20.09 -8.75 10.87
CA PHE A 83 -19.69 -9.95 11.63
C PHE A 83 -19.77 -9.66 13.14
N PRO A 84 -20.97 -9.77 13.75
CA PRO A 84 -21.17 -9.56 15.19
C PRO A 84 -20.24 -10.43 16.05
N GLU A 85 -19.94 -11.63 15.56
CA GLU A 85 -19.04 -12.60 16.19
C GLU A 85 -17.57 -12.13 16.23
N LEU A 86 -17.08 -11.45 15.18
CA LEU A 86 -15.69 -10.99 15.10
C LEU A 86 -15.49 -9.66 15.84
N ALA A 87 -16.52 -8.81 15.87
CA ALA A 87 -16.52 -7.55 16.61
C ALA A 87 -16.35 -7.75 18.13
N ARG A 88 -16.94 -8.82 18.69
CA ARG A 88 -16.76 -9.21 20.10
C ARG A 88 -15.31 -9.54 20.47
N SER A 89 -14.54 -10.03 19.50
CA SER A 89 -13.14 -10.42 19.70
C SER A 89 -12.17 -9.24 19.61
N PHE A 90 -12.59 -8.13 18.98
CA PHE A 90 -11.70 -7.00 18.65
C PHE A 90 -12.08 -5.68 19.32
N THR A 91 -13.14 -5.65 20.15
CA THR A 91 -13.28 -4.59 21.15
C THR A 91 -12.13 -4.74 22.13
N TRP A 92 -11.04 -4.02 21.87
CA TRP A 92 -9.91 -3.86 22.77
C TRP A 92 -10.46 -3.24 24.05
N THR A 93 -10.88 -4.08 25.00
CA THR A 93 -11.13 -3.64 26.36
C THR A 93 -9.81 -3.12 26.88
N THR A 94 -9.78 -1.82 27.16
CA THR A 94 -8.72 -1.17 27.93
C THR A 94 -8.89 -1.60 29.39
N ASP A 95 -8.78 -2.90 29.65
CA ASP A 95 -8.65 -3.53 30.98
C ASP A 95 -8.74 -5.07 30.83
N SER A 96 -7.60 -5.73 30.62
CA SER A 96 -7.22 -6.95 31.37
C SER A 96 -5.90 -7.58 30.90
N PRO A 97 -5.18 -8.26 31.81
CA PRO A 97 -3.74 -8.48 31.74
C PRO A 97 -3.41 -9.76 30.97
N GLY A 98 -2.49 -9.70 30.01
CA GLY A 98 -2.14 -10.93 29.30
C GLY A 98 -1.08 -10.87 28.21
N TYR A 99 -0.51 -9.71 27.89
CA TYR A 99 0.68 -9.65 27.04
C TYR A 99 1.89 -9.30 27.90
N THR A 100 2.52 -10.32 28.46
CA THR A 100 3.85 -10.19 29.04
C THR A 100 4.81 -9.84 27.91
N GLY A 101 5.29 -8.60 27.88
CA GLY A 101 6.33 -8.14 26.98
C GLY A 101 7.54 -9.06 27.06
N SER A 102 7.75 -9.86 26.01
CA SER A 102 8.97 -10.63 25.83
C SER A 102 9.95 -9.78 25.04
N ARG A 103 10.86 -9.15 25.79
CA ARG A 103 12.16 -8.56 25.39
C ARG A 103 12.18 -7.83 24.05
N THR A 104 12.09 -6.50 24.12
CA THR A 104 12.80 -5.61 23.19
C THR A 104 14.27 -6.02 23.15
N THR A 105 14.72 -6.59 22.04
CA THR A 105 16.15 -6.75 21.78
C THR A 105 16.71 -5.35 21.56
N GLU A 106 17.28 -4.77 22.61
CA GLU A 106 18.21 -3.66 22.52
C GLU A 106 19.41 -4.11 21.69
N TYR A 107 19.38 -3.84 20.39
CA TYR A 107 20.54 -4.01 19.53
C TYR A 107 20.58 -2.90 18.49
N PHE A 108 20.95 -1.70 18.94
CA PHE A 108 21.61 -0.68 18.14
C PHE A 108 22.54 0.10 19.07
N SER A 109 23.68 -0.50 19.40
CA SER A 109 24.80 0.21 20.03
C SER A 109 25.47 1.07 18.96
N LEU A 110 25.22 2.38 18.98
CA LEU A 110 26.07 3.35 18.29
C LEU A 110 27.29 3.58 19.18
N GLU A 111 28.40 2.92 18.84
CA GLU A 111 29.70 3.24 19.40
C GLU A 111 30.08 4.67 18.99
N LYS A 112 29.90 5.62 19.92
CA LYS A 112 30.45 6.97 19.80
C LYS A 112 31.93 6.92 20.17
N LYS A 113 32.81 6.70 19.18
CA LYS A 113 34.24 6.91 19.36
C LYS A 113 34.55 8.41 19.19
N SER A 114 34.96 9.01 20.30
CA SER A 114 35.62 10.32 20.37
C SER A 114 37.05 10.26 19.84
#